data_AF-A0A7Z9ZM57-F1
#
_entry.id   AF-A0A7Z9ZM57-F1
#
_cell.length_a   1.000
_cell.length_b   1.000
_cell.length_c   1.000
_cell.angle_alpha   90.00
_cell.angle_beta   90.00
_cell.angle_gamma   90.00
#
_symmetry.space_group_name_H-M   'P 1'
#
loop_
_entity.id
_entity.type
_entity.pdbx_description
1 polymer ?
#
loop_
_entity_poly.entity_id
_entity_poly.type
_entity_poly.pdbx_seq_one_letter_code
_entity_poly.pdbx_strand_id
1 'polypeptide(L)'
;MSRQVLIATLGTEPQVVTLALDLLQAKGYPIAEVIVVHTAGKVVAPALRRLSEEFARATWPRYRTVVVEGESGPIDDVSTEAHTAALLRTLYRVVLAEKRAGRLVHLSIAGGRKPMAVYGMVVAQLLFDENDRVWHLLSEGWQPGDERVMHVRPGDRVWLVPIPVLRWSNVSPVMTELAVRDDPWEAIQAQRAMRREEEFQRKREFVQRRLTLAEREVVRLVCLGLDNAAIARRLGKAEKTVANQLTSIYAKLHEWRGFREDVRVGRTVLVAEFATYFALEWR
;
A
#
# COMPACT_ATOMS: atom_id res chain seq x y z
N MET A 1 23.96 11.23 0.34
CA MET A 1 23.15 10.06 -0.06
C MET A 1 22.31 9.62 1.12
N SER A 2 21.01 9.41 0.95
CA SER A 2 20.14 8.90 2.02
C SER A 2 20.60 7.50 2.42
N ARG A 3 20.77 7.25 3.73
CA ARG A 3 21.13 5.92 4.24
C ARG A 3 19.99 4.96 3.92
N GLN A 4 20.33 3.76 3.43
CA GLN A 4 19.36 2.74 3.05
C GLN A 4 19.36 1.62 4.10
N VAL A 5 18.21 1.03 4.36
CA VAL A 5 18.07 -0.05 5.35
C VAL A 5 17.37 -1.25 4.73
N LEU A 6 17.83 -2.44 5.08
CA LEU A 6 17.14 -3.68 4.80
C LEU A 6 16.31 -4.06 6.02
N ILE A 7 15.00 -4.08 5.88
CA ILE A 7 14.09 -4.68 6.87
C ILE A 7 13.71 -6.05 6.34
N ALA A 8 13.87 -7.12 7.12
CA ALA A 8 13.54 -8.47 6.70
C ALA A 8 12.69 -9.19 7.74
N THR A 9 11.63 -9.86 7.31
CA THR A 9 10.89 -10.80 8.16
C THR A 9 11.64 -12.12 8.26
N LEU A 10 11.66 -12.74 9.44
CA LEU A 10 12.41 -13.97 9.69
C LEU A 10 11.52 -15.13 10.15
N GLY A 11 11.81 -16.31 9.60
CA GLY A 11 11.29 -17.60 10.06
C GLY A 11 12.44 -18.52 10.50
N THR A 12 12.41 -19.77 10.05
CA THR A 12 13.44 -20.78 10.40
C THR A 12 14.69 -20.72 9.54
N GLU A 13 14.66 -19.93 8.46
CA GLU A 13 15.70 -19.89 7.43
C GLU A 13 16.45 -18.55 7.52
N PRO A 14 17.62 -18.50 8.18
CA PRO A 14 18.37 -17.26 8.34
C PRO A 14 18.96 -16.74 7.02
N GLN A 15 19.33 -17.63 6.11
CA GLN A 15 20.01 -17.26 4.87
C GLN A 15 19.19 -16.34 3.96
N VAL A 16 17.85 -16.31 4.08
CA VAL A 16 17.03 -15.37 3.29
C VAL A 16 17.43 -13.92 3.53
N VAL A 17 17.93 -13.59 4.73
CA VAL A 17 18.32 -12.23 5.11
C VAL A 17 19.65 -11.85 4.47
N THR A 18 20.65 -12.73 4.59
CA THR A 18 22.00 -12.51 4.08
C THR A 18 22.05 -12.60 2.55
N LEU A 19 21.31 -13.53 1.93
CA LEU A 19 21.17 -13.58 0.47
C LEU A 19 20.49 -12.33 -0.10
N ALA A 20 19.46 -11.82 0.58
CA ALA A 20 18.83 -10.56 0.18
C ALA A 20 19.81 -9.39 0.31
N LEU A 21 20.61 -9.35 1.38
CA LEU A 21 21.65 -8.34 1.56
C LEU A 21 22.71 -8.39 0.46
N ASP A 22 23.29 -9.57 0.19
CA ASP A 22 24.31 -9.77 -0.83
C ASP A 22 23.81 -9.31 -2.20
N LEU A 23 22.58 -9.70 -2.57
CA LEU A 23 21.97 -9.33 -3.85
C LEU A 23 21.63 -7.84 -3.94
N LEU A 24 21.27 -7.19 -2.83
CA LEU A 24 21.08 -5.74 -2.80
C LEU A 24 22.41 -5.00 -2.98
N GLN A 25 23.46 -5.44 -2.29
CA GLN A 25 24.79 -4.86 -2.41
C GLN A 25 25.37 -5.05 -3.81
N ALA A 26 25.19 -6.24 -4.41
CA ALA A 26 25.59 -6.51 -5.79
C ALA A 26 24.84 -5.62 -6.81
N LYS A 27 23.62 -5.19 -6.50
CA LYS A 27 22.85 -4.20 -7.28
C LYS A 27 23.28 -2.74 -7.01
N GLY A 28 24.27 -2.52 -6.14
CA GLY A 28 24.81 -1.20 -5.81
C GLY A 28 24.03 -0.44 -4.74
N TYR A 29 23.14 -1.10 -3.98
CA TYR A 29 22.43 -0.45 -2.88
C TYR A 29 23.31 -0.37 -1.62
N PRO A 30 23.65 0.83 -1.12
CA PRO A 30 24.49 1.00 0.07
C PRO A 30 23.66 0.79 1.35
N ILE A 31 23.35 -0.48 1.65
CA ILE A 31 22.63 -0.87 2.87
C ILE A 31 23.49 -0.56 4.09
N ALA A 32 22.97 0.28 4.97
CA ALA A 32 23.65 0.75 6.17
C ALA A 32 23.26 -0.02 7.44
N GLU A 33 22.06 -0.59 7.44
CA GLU A 33 21.53 -1.33 8.57
C GLU A 33 20.62 -2.45 8.08
N VAL A 34 20.69 -3.59 8.76
CA VAL A 34 19.82 -4.75 8.60
C VAL A 34 18.98 -4.89 9.87
N ILE A 35 17.67 -4.83 9.71
CA ILE A 35 16.68 -4.91 10.78
C ILE A 35 15.86 -6.18 10.56
N VAL A 36 15.97 -7.12 11.49
CA VAL A 36 15.27 -8.41 11.36
C VAL A 36 14.06 -8.47 12.30
N VAL A 37 12.87 -8.59 11.72
CA VAL A 37 11.60 -8.71 12.45
C VAL A 37 11.23 -10.17 12.61
N HIS A 38 11.02 -10.64 13.84
CA HIS A 38 10.85 -12.06 14.16
C HIS A 38 9.84 -12.31 15.29
N THR A 39 9.34 -13.54 15.40
CA THR A 39 8.61 -14.01 16.59
C THR A 39 9.59 -14.56 17.65
N ALA A 40 9.13 -14.72 18.88
CA ALA A 40 9.92 -15.24 20.02
C ALA A 40 9.96 -16.77 20.08
N GLY A 41 9.29 -17.48 19.17
CA GLY A 41 9.16 -18.93 19.21
C GLY A 41 10.52 -19.63 19.13
N LYS A 42 10.66 -20.72 19.92
CA LYS A 42 11.90 -21.53 20.00
C LYS A 42 12.41 -22.01 18.64
N VAL A 43 11.51 -22.19 17.66
CA VAL A 43 11.84 -22.60 16.29
C VAL A 43 12.64 -21.54 15.52
N VAL A 44 12.49 -20.26 15.85
CA VAL A 44 13.20 -19.13 15.21
C VAL A 44 14.55 -18.85 15.87
N ALA A 45 14.71 -19.21 17.14
CA ALA A 45 15.93 -18.93 17.91
C ALA A 45 17.24 -19.43 17.26
N PRO A 46 17.32 -20.62 16.63
CA PRO A 46 18.51 -21.03 15.90
C PRO A 46 18.85 -20.14 14.70
N ALA A 47 17.83 -19.65 13.98
CA ALA A 47 18.03 -18.74 12.86
C ALA A 47 18.55 -17.38 13.34
N LEU A 48 18.00 -16.84 14.43
CA LEU A 48 18.49 -15.60 15.04
C LEU A 48 19.94 -15.71 15.52
N ARG A 49 20.29 -16.80 16.23
CA ARG A 49 21.68 -17.02 16.67
C ARG A 49 22.63 -17.05 15.49
N ARG A 50 22.26 -17.77 14.43
CA ARG A 50 23.10 -17.85 13.23
C ARG A 50 23.31 -16.48 12.59
N LEU A 51 22.25 -15.66 12.46
CA LEU A 51 22.39 -14.30 11.94
C LEU A 51 23.27 -13.43 12.83
N SER A 52 23.09 -13.49 14.15
CA SER A 52 23.92 -12.74 15.10
C SER A 52 25.41 -13.13 14.98
N GLU A 53 25.73 -14.42 14.80
CA GLU A 53 27.09 -14.88 14.57
C GLU A 53 27.67 -14.33 13.25
N GLU A 54 26.91 -14.33 12.16
CA GLU A 54 27.36 -13.80 10.88
C GLU A 54 27.61 -12.28 10.96
N PHE A 55 26.67 -11.53 11.52
CA PHE A 55 26.80 -10.08 11.62
C PHE A 55 27.80 -9.62 12.70
N ALA A 56 28.13 -10.44 13.70
CA ALA A 56 29.19 -10.13 14.66
C ALA A 56 30.59 -10.13 14.02
N ARG A 57 30.77 -10.85 12.91
CA ARG A 57 32.04 -10.89 12.16
C ARG A 57 32.22 -9.70 11.23
N ALA A 58 31.14 -8.98 10.92
CA ALA A 58 31.14 -7.85 10.03
C ALA A 58 31.00 -6.54 10.80
N THR A 59 31.82 -5.54 10.48
CA THR A 59 31.65 -4.18 11.03
C THR A 59 30.57 -3.38 10.31
N TRP A 60 30.10 -3.86 9.16
CA TRP A 60 29.10 -3.23 8.31
C TRP A 60 28.36 -4.27 7.46
N PRO A 61 27.03 -4.15 7.26
CA PRO A 61 26.11 -3.14 7.81
C PRO A 61 25.87 -3.33 9.32
N ARG A 62 25.28 -2.32 9.98
CA ARG A 62 24.77 -2.50 11.36
C ARG A 62 23.67 -3.56 11.38
N TYR A 63 23.54 -4.28 12.47
CA TYR A 63 22.55 -5.33 12.63
C TYR A 63 21.78 -5.16 13.94
N ARG A 64 20.45 -5.26 13.86
CA ARG A 64 19.59 -5.37 15.04
C ARG A 64 18.36 -6.22 14.75
N THR A 65 17.77 -6.74 15.80
CA THR A 65 16.53 -7.51 15.73
C THR A 65 15.39 -6.77 16.39
N VAL A 66 14.16 -7.07 15.96
CA VAL A 66 12.92 -6.58 16.56
C VAL A 66 11.99 -7.77 16.74
N VAL A 67 11.63 -8.04 17.99
CA VAL A 67 10.65 -9.08 18.29
C VAL A 67 9.24 -8.52 18.11
N VAL A 68 8.33 -9.35 17.59
CA VAL A 68 6.91 -9.01 17.53
C VAL A 68 6.31 -9.12 18.92
N GLU A 69 5.79 -8.01 19.43
CA GLU A 69 5.18 -7.91 20.76
C GLU A 69 3.65 -7.80 20.64
N GLY A 70 2.96 -8.73 21.28
CA GLY A 70 1.53 -8.64 21.57
C GLY A 70 1.26 -7.92 22.89
N GLU A 71 0.00 -7.91 23.31
CA GLU A 71 -0.42 -7.24 24.56
C GLU A 71 0.21 -7.87 25.81
N SER A 72 0.37 -9.19 25.81
CA SER A 72 0.98 -9.96 26.90
C SER A 72 2.49 -10.16 26.75
N GLY A 73 3.14 -9.42 25.85
CA GLY A 73 4.58 -9.54 25.58
C GLY A 73 4.90 -10.23 24.24
N PRO A 74 6.15 -10.72 24.08
CA PRO A 74 6.61 -11.33 22.83
C PRO A 74 5.74 -12.53 22.38
N ILE A 75 5.37 -12.57 21.10
CA ILE A 75 4.55 -13.68 20.58
C ILE A 75 5.43 -14.84 20.10
N ASP A 76 5.04 -16.08 20.36
CA ASP A 76 5.80 -17.26 19.91
C ASP A 76 5.59 -17.55 18.41
N ASP A 77 4.35 -17.44 17.93
CA ASP A 77 3.97 -17.68 16.53
C ASP A 77 2.76 -16.82 16.13
N VAL A 78 2.57 -16.63 14.82
CA VAL A 78 1.43 -15.89 14.25
C VAL A 78 0.30 -16.88 13.94
N SER A 79 -0.58 -17.10 14.92
CA SER A 79 -1.65 -18.10 14.89
C SER A 79 -3.05 -17.55 15.18
N THR A 80 -3.17 -16.31 15.66
CA THR A 80 -4.45 -15.67 16.01
C THR A 80 -4.57 -14.28 15.37
N GLU A 81 -5.78 -13.74 15.36
CA GLU A 81 -6.04 -12.37 14.91
C GLU A 81 -5.24 -11.35 15.72
N ALA A 82 -5.20 -11.50 17.04
CA ALA A 82 -4.41 -10.66 17.94
C ALA A 82 -2.90 -10.70 17.59
N HIS A 83 -2.37 -11.87 17.25
CA HIS A 83 -0.97 -12.00 16.82
C HIS A 83 -0.72 -11.32 15.47
N THR A 84 -1.67 -11.39 14.53
CA THR A 84 -1.55 -10.68 13.26
C THR A 84 -1.64 -9.16 13.42
N ALA A 85 -2.47 -8.67 14.34
CA ALA A 85 -2.52 -7.24 14.68
C ALA A 85 -1.21 -6.76 15.32
N ALA A 86 -0.62 -7.56 16.22
CA ALA A 86 0.68 -7.29 16.83
C ALA A 86 1.81 -7.23 15.79
N LEU A 87 1.81 -8.18 14.83
CA LEU A 87 2.74 -8.20 13.70
C LEU A 87 2.60 -6.95 12.83
N LEU A 88 1.37 -6.57 12.46
CA LEU A 88 1.11 -5.38 11.66
C LEU A 88 1.59 -4.10 12.38
N ARG A 89 1.28 -3.95 13.68
CA ARG A 89 1.77 -2.83 14.49
C ARG A 89 3.30 -2.80 14.58
N THR A 90 3.94 -3.95 14.72
CA THR A 90 5.40 -4.03 14.82
C THR A 90 6.06 -3.64 13.49
N LEU A 91 5.63 -4.22 12.37
CA LEU A 91 6.13 -3.87 11.04
C LEU A 91 5.90 -2.38 10.72
N TYR A 92 4.70 -1.88 11.01
CA TYR A 92 4.35 -0.48 10.80
C TYR A 92 5.27 0.47 11.57
N ARG A 93 5.46 0.24 12.88
CA ARG A 93 6.34 1.06 13.72
C ARG A 93 7.80 1.02 13.27
N VAL A 94 8.31 -0.17 12.91
CA VAL A 94 9.69 -0.31 12.43
C VAL A 94 9.87 0.48 11.14
N VAL A 95 9.04 0.26 10.12
CA VAL A 95 9.13 0.99 8.85
C VAL A 95 8.96 2.49 9.07
N LEU A 96 7.95 2.92 9.85
CA LEU A 96 7.69 4.33 10.12
C LEU A 96 8.87 5.03 10.80
N ALA A 97 9.54 4.37 11.75
CA ALA A 97 10.72 4.92 12.41
C ALA A 97 11.87 5.17 11.41
N GLU A 98 12.12 4.21 10.50
CA GLU A 98 13.15 4.36 9.47
C GLU A 98 12.81 5.49 8.48
N LYS A 99 11.53 5.58 8.09
CA LYS A 99 11.05 6.65 7.23
C LYS A 99 11.13 8.03 7.89
N ARG A 100 10.72 8.16 9.16
CA ARG A 100 10.84 9.40 9.96
C ARG A 100 12.30 9.84 10.09
N ALA A 101 13.24 8.89 10.08
CA ALA A 101 14.67 9.17 10.07
C ALA A 101 15.26 9.47 8.67
N GLY A 102 14.43 9.63 7.65
CA GLY A 102 14.84 9.97 6.28
C GLY A 102 15.58 8.84 5.55
N ARG A 103 15.41 7.59 5.99
CA ARG A 103 16.07 6.42 5.37
C ARG A 103 15.19 5.80 4.29
N LEU A 104 15.85 5.27 3.26
CA LEU A 104 15.20 4.50 2.20
C LEU A 104 15.08 3.05 2.64
N VAL A 105 13.90 2.46 2.46
CA VAL A 105 13.56 1.14 2.97
C VAL A 105 13.57 0.11 1.85
N HIS A 106 14.34 -0.94 2.05
CA HIS A 106 14.26 -2.20 1.31
C HIS A 106 13.61 -3.23 2.22
N LEU A 107 12.35 -3.61 1.95
CA LEU A 107 11.64 -4.62 2.75
C LEU A 107 11.72 -5.98 2.06
N SER A 108 12.36 -6.97 2.68
CA SER A 108 12.33 -8.37 2.26
C SER A 108 11.20 -9.11 2.97
N ILE A 109 10.28 -9.67 2.19
CA ILE A 109 9.15 -10.50 2.66
C ILE A 109 9.36 -11.99 2.38
N ALA A 110 10.63 -12.41 2.24
CA ALA A 110 10.98 -13.79 1.89
C ALA A 110 10.92 -14.76 3.08
N GLY A 111 11.17 -14.29 4.30
CA GLY A 111 11.22 -15.13 5.50
C GLY A 111 9.99 -15.03 6.38
N GLY A 112 9.77 -16.06 7.21
CA GLY A 112 8.71 -16.08 8.22
C GLY A 112 7.46 -16.83 7.79
N ARG A 113 6.42 -16.75 8.62
CA ARG A 113 5.11 -17.32 8.31
C ARG A 113 4.44 -16.49 7.21
N LYS A 114 3.63 -17.10 6.35
CA LYS A 114 2.92 -16.41 5.25
C LYS A 114 2.25 -15.08 5.65
N PRO A 115 1.59 -14.95 6.82
CA PRO A 115 1.04 -13.67 7.25
C PRO A 115 2.06 -12.54 7.34
N MET A 116 3.33 -12.82 7.69
CA MET A 116 4.40 -11.82 7.75
C MET A 116 4.64 -11.14 6.41
N ALA A 117 4.61 -11.91 5.32
CA ALA A 117 4.73 -11.36 3.98
C ALA A 117 3.51 -10.51 3.60
N VAL A 118 2.30 -10.98 3.92
CA VAL A 118 1.05 -10.26 3.66
C VAL A 118 1.01 -8.92 4.39
N TYR A 119 1.30 -8.90 5.69
CA TYR A 119 1.30 -7.67 6.48
C TYR A 119 2.49 -6.76 6.14
N GLY A 120 3.63 -7.33 5.73
CA GLY A 120 4.73 -6.55 5.15
C GLY A 120 4.29 -5.78 3.90
N MET A 121 3.53 -6.43 3.01
CA MET A 121 2.96 -5.78 1.83
C MET A 121 1.95 -4.67 2.20
N VAL A 122 1.10 -4.89 3.20
CA VAL A 122 0.16 -3.85 3.70
C VAL A 122 0.93 -2.64 4.21
N VAL A 123 1.97 -2.84 5.02
CA VAL A 123 2.79 -1.73 5.54
C VAL A 123 3.51 -0.99 4.41
N ALA A 124 4.01 -1.70 3.40
CA ALA A 124 4.62 -1.06 2.24
C ALA A 124 3.61 -0.16 1.50
N GLN A 125 2.38 -0.63 1.26
CA GLN A 125 1.33 0.19 0.62
C GLN A 125 0.94 1.43 1.44
N LEU A 126 1.09 1.37 2.76
CA LEU A 126 0.78 2.47 3.67
C LEU A 126 1.90 3.50 3.78
N LEU A 127 3.17 3.08 3.78
CA LEU A 127 4.29 3.93 4.19
C LEU A 127 5.35 4.20 3.11
N PHE A 128 5.36 3.43 2.03
CA PHE A 128 6.42 3.56 1.02
C PHE A 128 6.21 4.78 0.13
N ASP A 129 7.32 5.42 -0.20
CA ASP A 129 7.42 6.39 -1.28
C ASP A 129 7.98 5.75 -2.56
N GLU A 130 8.34 6.58 -3.54
CA GLU A 130 8.80 6.15 -4.85
C GLU A 130 10.14 5.43 -4.87
N ASN A 131 10.95 5.60 -3.82
CA ASN A 131 12.32 5.08 -3.75
C ASN A 131 12.44 3.83 -2.87
N ASP A 132 11.45 3.56 -2.02
CA ASP A 132 11.37 2.33 -1.24
C ASP A 132 11.01 1.13 -2.13
N ARG A 133 11.42 -0.08 -1.71
CA ARG A 133 11.23 -1.30 -2.51
C ARG A 133 10.87 -2.48 -1.64
N VAL A 134 9.88 -3.25 -2.08
CA VAL A 134 9.58 -4.59 -1.53
C VAL A 134 10.29 -5.63 -2.39
N TRP A 135 10.88 -6.62 -1.73
CA TRP A 135 11.64 -7.68 -2.35
C TRP A 135 11.14 -9.04 -1.91
N HIS A 136 11.15 -9.99 -2.85
CA HIS A 136 11.01 -11.40 -2.56
C HIS A 136 12.22 -12.16 -3.11
N LEU A 137 12.62 -13.22 -2.42
CA LEU A 137 13.74 -14.05 -2.82
C LEU A 137 13.20 -15.27 -3.56
N LEU A 138 13.70 -15.52 -4.76
CA LEU A 138 13.46 -16.75 -5.49
C LEU A 138 14.74 -17.56 -5.50
N SER A 139 14.62 -18.87 -5.30
CA SER A 139 15.72 -19.82 -5.33
C SER A 139 15.27 -21.08 -6.05
N GLU A 140 16.10 -21.59 -6.95
CA GLU A 140 15.91 -22.93 -7.52
C GLU A 140 16.59 -24.00 -6.66
N GLY A 141 15.94 -25.16 -6.51
CA GLY A 141 16.55 -26.34 -5.87
C GLY A 141 16.63 -26.30 -4.35
N TRP A 142 16.18 -25.21 -3.71
CA TRP A 142 16.17 -25.11 -2.25
C TRP A 142 14.98 -25.87 -1.65
N GLN A 143 15.27 -26.86 -0.81
CA GLN A 143 14.31 -27.55 0.04
C GLN A 143 14.50 -27.19 1.52
N PRO A 144 13.42 -27.11 2.32
CA PRO A 144 13.53 -26.93 3.76
C PRO A 144 14.39 -28.04 4.39
N GLY A 145 15.53 -27.67 4.99
CA GLY A 145 16.47 -28.60 5.62
C GLY A 145 17.81 -28.75 4.92
N ASP A 146 17.97 -28.20 3.71
CA ASP A 146 19.26 -28.15 3.01
C ASP A 146 20.31 -27.36 3.80
N GLU A 147 21.59 -27.56 3.45
CA GLU A 147 22.69 -26.80 4.01
C GLU A 147 22.42 -25.31 3.88
N ARG A 148 22.50 -24.60 5.02
CA ARG A 148 22.19 -23.18 5.10
C ARG A 148 23.37 -22.37 4.56
N VAL A 149 23.47 -22.30 3.24
CA VAL A 149 24.43 -21.43 2.55
C VAL A 149 24.04 -19.98 2.84
N MET A 150 24.81 -19.33 3.71
CA MET A 150 24.49 -17.99 4.19
C MET A 150 24.74 -16.90 3.15
N HIS A 151 25.71 -17.08 2.24
CA HIS A 151 26.09 -16.05 1.28
C HIS A 151 26.05 -16.58 -0.15
N VAL A 152 25.73 -15.69 -1.09
CA VAL A 152 25.65 -16.03 -2.52
C VAL A 152 27.00 -16.52 -3.02
N ARG A 153 27.03 -17.71 -3.63
CA ARG A 153 28.21 -18.29 -4.28
C ARG A 153 28.12 -18.13 -5.80
N PRO A 154 29.27 -18.12 -6.50
CA PRO A 154 29.27 -18.19 -7.95
C PRO A 154 28.51 -19.44 -8.44
N GLY A 155 27.52 -19.23 -9.30
CA GLY A 155 26.68 -20.30 -9.86
C GLY A 155 25.36 -20.55 -9.14
N ASP A 156 25.13 -19.92 -7.98
CA ASP A 156 23.86 -20.04 -7.26
C ASP A 156 22.70 -19.46 -8.09
N ARG A 157 21.60 -20.22 -8.15
CA ARG A 157 20.36 -19.81 -8.83
C ARG A 157 19.40 -19.14 -7.85
N VAL A 158 19.80 -17.95 -7.40
CA VAL A 158 19.04 -17.14 -6.45
C VAL A 158 18.85 -15.72 -7.02
N TRP A 159 17.64 -15.22 -6.94
CA TRP A 159 17.27 -13.90 -7.45
C TRP A 159 16.47 -13.10 -6.44
N LEU A 160 16.75 -11.80 -6.41
CA LEU A 160 15.96 -10.83 -5.67
C LEU A 160 15.00 -10.13 -6.63
N VAL A 161 13.71 -10.40 -6.48
CA VAL A 161 12.66 -9.91 -7.37
C VAL A 161 11.92 -8.74 -6.71
N PRO A 162 11.78 -7.59 -7.40
CA PRO A 162 11.01 -6.48 -6.88
C PRO A 162 9.52 -6.82 -6.93
N ILE A 163 8.81 -6.57 -5.82
CA ILE A 163 7.36 -6.70 -5.74
C ILE A 163 6.73 -5.32 -5.97
N PRO A 164 5.79 -5.17 -6.92
CA PRO A 164 5.16 -3.89 -7.18
C PRO A 164 4.30 -3.42 -6.00
N VAL A 165 4.49 -2.17 -5.59
CA VAL A 165 3.72 -1.53 -4.52
C VAL A 165 2.69 -0.59 -5.14
N LEU A 166 1.41 -0.87 -4.90
CA LEU A 166 0.33 0.04 -5.29
C LEU A 166 0.33 1.25 -4.36
N ARG A 167 0.65 2.41 -4.91
CA ARG A 167 0.62 3.70 -4.21
C ARG A 167 -0.69 4.39 -4.47
N TRP A 168 -1.34 4.83 -3.40
CA TRP A 168 -2.66 5.46 -3.46
C TRP A 168 -2.58 6.99 -3.56
N SER A 169 -1.41 7.59 -3.31
CA SER A 169 -1.14 9.03 -3.40
C SER A 169 0.26 9.28 -3.95
N ASN A 170 0.44 10.43 -4.61
CA ASN A 170 1.75 10.94 -5.02
C ASN A 170 2.45 11.71 -3.89
N VAL A 171 1.74 12.01 -2.80
CA VAL A 171 2.33 12.62 -1.59
C VAL A 171 2.87 11.51 -0.71
N SER A 172 4.11 11.65 -0.25
CA SER A 172 4.72 10.69 0.68
C SER A 172 3.82 10.53 1.91
N PRO A 173 3.36 9.31 2.25
CA PRO A 173 2.50 9.08 3.41
C PRO A 173 3.10 9.62 4.71
N VAL A 174 4.44 9.60 4.80
CA VAL A 174 5.19 10.08 5.96
C VAL A 174 5.26 11.61 6.05
N MET A 175 4.89 12.34 4.99
CA MET A 175 4.69 13.78 5.01
C MET A 175 3.22 14.18 5.29
N THR A 176 2.32 13.20 5.41
CA THR A 176 0.90 13.43 5.74
C THR A 176 0.62 13.20 7.23
N GLU A 177 -0.60 13.50 7.66
CA GLU A 177 -1.09 13.20 9.01
C GLU A 177 -1.04 11.70 9.38
N LEU A 178 -0.86 10.80 8.40
CA LEU A 178 -0.61 9.38 8.64
C LEU A 178 0.68 9.14 9.43
N ALA A 179 1.67 10.01 9.29
CA ALA A 179 2.96 9.92 9.95
C ALA A 179 2.91 10.23 11.45
N VAL A 180 1.79 10.75 11.96
CA VAL A 180 1.59 11.08 13.38
C VAL A 180 0.89 9.93 14.11
N ARG A 181 0.28 9.00 13.38
CA ARG A 181 -0.42 7.85 13.95
C ARG A 181 0.55 6.70 14.13
N ASP A 182 0.60 6.12 15.33
CA ASP A 182 1.44 4.96 15.62
C ASP A 182 0.69 3.63 15.41
N ASP A 183 -0.64 3.67 15.26
CA ASP A 183 -1.48 2.51 14.96
C ASP A 183 -1.81 2.38 13.44
N PRO A 184 -1.55 1.21 12.84
CA PRO A 184 -1.76 0.96 11.41
C PRO A 184 -3.24 0.96 11.00
N TRP A 185 -4.16 0.59 11.89
CA TRP A 185 -5.59 0.60 11.57
C TRP A 185 -6.12 2.03 11.49
N GLU A 186 -5.70 2.89 12.43
CA GLU A 186 -5.99 4.32 12.36
C GLU A 186 -5.42 4.94 11.07
N ALA A 187 -4.20 4.56 10.68
CA ALA A 187 -3.60 5.00 9.42
C ALA A 187 -4.43 4.56 8.20
N ILE A 188 -4.90 3.31 8.15
CA ILE A 188 -5.78 2.81 7.07
C ILE A 188 -7.08 3.62 7.01
N GLN A 189 -7.70 3.90 8.16
CA GLN A 189 -8.96 4.66 8.21
C GLN A 189 -8.76 6.11 7.78
N ALA A 190 -7.70 6.76 8.23
CA ALA A 190 -7.35 8.11 7.83
C ALA A 190 -7.09 8.21 6.32
N GLN A 191 -6.35 7.27 5.73
CA GLN A 191 -6.12 7.24 4.29
C GLN A 191 -7.44 7.08 3.50
N ARG A 192 -8.35 6.22 3.97
CA ARG A 192 -9.69 6.07 3.39
C ARG A 192 -10.55 7.32 3.52
N ALA A 193 -10.43 8.05 4.62
CA ALA A 193 -11.14 9.32 4.82
C ALA A 193 -10.61 10.41 3.89
N MET A 194 -9.28 10.59 3.82
CA MET A 194 -8.63 11.54 2.91
C MET A 194 -9.02 11.28 1.46
N ARG A 195 -8.99 10.02 1.00
CA ARG A 195 -9.39 9.68 -0.37
C ARG A 195 -10.85 10.01 -0.68
N ARG A 196 -11.76 9.76 0.28
CA ARG A 196 -13.17 10.11 0.13
C ARG A 196 -13.36 11.62 0.02
N GLU A 197 -12.61 12.39 0.81
CA GLU A 197 -12.64 13.85 0.75
C GLU A 197 -12.09 14.36 -0.59
N GLU A 198 -10.93 13.89 -1.04
CA GLU A 198 -10.36 14.25 -2.34
C GLU A 198 -11.32 13.92 -3.50
N GLU A 199 -11.94 12.74 -3.47
CA GLU A 199 -12.93 12.34 -4.46
C GLU A 199 -14.17 13.24 -4.43
N PHE A 200 -14.65 13.58 -3.23
CA PHE A 200 -15.79 14.49 -3.05
C PHE A 200 -15.47 15.89 -3.57
N GLN A 201 -14.28 16.42 -3.27
CA GLN A 201 -13.81 17.72 -3.79
C GLN A 201 -13.68 17.72 -5.31
N ARG A 202 -13.14 16.63 -5.90
CA ARG A 202 -13.09 16.44 -7.36
C ARG A 202 -14.48 16.43 -7.98
N LYS A 203 -15.44 15.70 -7.39
CA LYS A 203 -16.84 15.68 -7.87
C LYS A 203 -17.49 17.05 -7.74
N ARG A 204 -17.26 17.74 -6.61
CA ARG A 204 -17.73 19.12 -6.38
C ARG A 204 -17.19 20.06 -7.46
N GLU A 205 -15.90 20.00 -7.76
CA GLU A 205 -15.27 20.80 -8.81
C GLU A 205 -15.93 20.55 -10.17
N PHE A 206 -16.14 19.29 -10.55
CA PHE A 206 -16.84 18.96 -11.80
C PHE A 206 -18.24 19.58 -11.84
N VAL A 207 -19.05 19.35 -10.81
CA VAL A 207 -20.42 19.86 -10.73
C VAL A 207 -20.43 21.39 -10.74
N GLN A 208 -19.56 22.05 -9.99
CA GLN A 208 -19.58 23.50 -9.78
C GLN A 208 -18.81 24.31 -10.82
N ARG A 209 -17.86 23.72 -11.55
CA ARG A 209 -17.01 24.44 -12.51
C ARG A 209 -17.14 23.95 -13.94
N ARG A 210 -17.50 22.68 -14.18
CA ARG A 210 -17.63 22.13 -15.55
C ARG A 210 -19.07 22.11 -16.06
N LEU A 211 -20.04 21.94 -15.15
CA LEU A 211 -21.46 21.96 -15.51
C LEU A 211 -22.05 23.38 -15.41
N THR A 212 -22.88 23.73 -16.39
CA THR A 212 -23.76 24.90 -16.31
C THR A 212 -24.84 24.69 -15.24
N LEU A 213 -25.46 25.76 -14.73
CA LEU A 213 -26.55 25.66 -13.76
C LEU A 213 -27.69 24.74 -14.24
N ALA A 214 -28.05 24.82 -15.52
CA ALA A 214 -29.11 24.00 -16.09
C ALA A 214 -28.72 22.51 -16.21
N GLU A 215 -27.46 22.21 -16.49
CA GLU A 215 -26.94 20.83 -16.51
C GLU A 215 -26.85 20.24 -15.11
N ARG A 216 -26.42 21.00 -14.10
CA ARG A 216 -26.38 20.54 -12.69
C ARG A 216 -27.73 20.02 -12.24
N GLU A 217 -28.79 20.78 -12.54
CA GLU A 217 -30.14 20.42 -12.16
C GLU A 217 -30.63 19.16 -12.88
N VAL A 218 -30.22 18.95 -14.15
CA VAL A 218 -30.47 17.70 -14.86
C VAL A 218 -29.73 16.53 -14.22
N VAL A 219 -28.44 16.66 -13.91
CA VAL A 219 -27.65 15.60 -13.25
C VAL A 219 -28.27 15.24 -11.90
N ARG A 220 -28.66 16.24 -11.11
CA ARG A 220 -29.30 16.05 -9.82
C ARG A 220 -30.57 15.19 -9.94
N LEU A 221 -31.46 15.50 -10.88
CA LEU A 221 -32.69 14.75 -11.08
C LEU A 221 -32.44 13.35 -11.67
N VAL A 222 -31.43 13.18 -12.52
CA VAL A 222 -30.99 11.86 -13.00
C VAL A 222 -30.54 10.97 -11.83
N CYS A 223 -29.77 11.54 -10.90
CA CYS A 223 -29.27 10.81 -9.72
C CYS A 223 -30.38 10.42 -8.74
N LEU A 224 -31.52 11.13 -8.78
CA LEU A 224 -32.75 10.75 -8.05
C LEU A 224 -33.57 9.66 -8.77
N GLY A 225 -33.09 9.15 -9.91
CA GLY A 225 -33.74 8.07 -10.65
C GLY A 225 -34.84 8.51 -11.61
N LEU A 226 -35.04 9.82 -11.84
CA LEU A 226 -36.02 10.28 -12.82
C LEU A 226 -35.56 9.96 -14.23
N ASP A 227 -36.50 9.71 -15.15
CA ASP A 227 -36.25 9.58 -16.58
C ASP A 227 -36.29 10.96 -17.29
N ASN A 228 -36.02 10.98 -18.60
CA ASN A 228 -35.95 12.25 -19.34
C ASN A 228 -37.30 12.98 -19.39
N ALA A 229 -38.42 12.25 -19.53
CA ALA A 229 -39.75 12.83 -19.57
C ALA A 229 -40.15 13.46 -18.21
N ALA A 230 -39.84 12.80 -17.09
CA ALA A 230 -40.06 13.33 -15.75
C ALA A 230 -39.18 14.56 -15.47
N ILE A 231 -37.91 14.53 -15.89
CA ILE A 231 -37.01 15.69 -15.79
C ILE A 231 -37.55 16.86 -16.61
N ALA A 232 -37.95 16.61 -17.84
CA ALA A 232 -38.49 17.61 -18.76
C ALA A 232 -39.72 18.31 -18.17
N ARG A 233 -40.68 17.53 -17.65
CA ARG A 233 -41.86 18.06 -16.94
C ARG A 233 -41.47 18.90 -15.72
N ARG A 234 -40.53 18.40 -14.90
CA ARG A 234 -40.12 19.08 -13.66
C ARG A 234 -39.38 20.39 -13.90
N LEU A 235 -38.63 20.49 -15.00
CA LEU A 235 -37.84 21.67 -15.35
C LEU A 235 -38.53 22.59 -16.35
N GLY A 236 -39.75 22.28 -16.80
CA GLY A 236 -40.46 23.06 -17.82
C GLY A 236 -39.73 23.09 -19.16
N LYS A 237 -39.09 22.00 -19.56
CA LYS A 237 -38.29 21.88 -20.79
C LYS A 237 -38.86 20.82 -21.71
N ALA A 238 -38.50 20.89 -23.00
CA ALA A 238 -38.72 19.77 -23.92
C ALA A 238 -37.82 18.58 -23.56
N GLU A 239 -38.31 17.35 -23.73
CA GLU A 239 -37.53 16.13 -23.48
C GLU A 239 -36.24 16.08 -24.34
N LYS A 240 -36.33 16.54 -25.59
CA LYS A 240 -35.18 16.68 -26.49
C LYS A 240 -34.09 17.60 -25.92
N THR A 241 -34.48 18.67 -25.22
CA THR A 241 -33.53 19.57 -24.55
C THR A 241 -32.80 18.84 -23.43
N VAL A 242 -33.52 18.04 -22.62
CA VAL A 242 -32.90 17.22 -21.57
C VAL A 242 -31.94 16.19 -22.17
N ALA A 243 -32.33 15.53 -23.27
CA ALA A 243 -31.47 14.58 -23.97
C ALA A 243 -30.18 15.24 -24.48
N ASN A 244 -30.27 16.43 -25.09
CA ASN A 244 -29.10 17.18 -25.53
C ASN A 244 -28.19 17.62 -24.38
N GLN A 245 -28.78 18.05 -23.25
CA GLN A 245 -28.02 18.39 -22.05
C GLN A 245 -27.28 17.16 -21.50
N LEU A 246 -27.92 15.99 -21.49
CA LEU A 246 -27.27 14.73 -21.09
C LEU A 246 -26.12 14.35 -22.00
N THR A 247 -26.27 14.48 -23.32
CA THR A 247 -25.17 14.25 -24.27
C THR A 247 -23.97 15.17 -23.98
N SER A 248 -24.21 16.46 -23.72
CA SER A 248 -23.17 17.42 -23.30
C SER A 248 -22.51 16.98 -21.98
N ILE A 249 -23.31 16.61 -20.98
CA ILE A 249 -22.81 16.14 -19.67
C ILE A 249 -21.93 14.90 -19.83
N TYR A 250 -22.35 13.92 -20.65
CA TYR A 250 -21.59 12.69 -20.86
C TYR A 250 -20.23 12.99 -21.52
N ALA A 251 -20.17 13.91 -22.49
CA ALA A 251 -18.92 14.34 -23.09
C ALA A 251 -17.98 14.99 -22.07
N LYS A 252 -18.50 15.92 -21.23
CA LYS A 252 -17.73 16.56 -20.16
C LYS A 252 -17.21 15.54 -19.14
N LEU A 253 -18.04 14.57 -18.76
CA LEU A 253 -17.68 13.50 -17.83
C LEU A 253 -16.59 12.60 -18.43
N HIS A 254 -16.71 12.28 -19.71
CA HIS A 254 -15.71 11.49 -20.44
C HIS A 254 -14.34 12.15 -20.42
N GLU A 255 -14.28 13.43 -20.82
CA GLU A 255 -13.06 14.24 -20.80
C GLU A 255 -12.47 14.34 -19.39
N TRP A 256 -13.29 14.71 -18.40
CA TRP A 256 -12.83 14.96 -17.04
C TRP A 256 -12.30 13.70 -16.33
N ARG A 257 -12.91 12.53 -16.58
CA ARG A 257 -12.39 11.25 -16.06
C ARG A 257 -11.22 10.71 -16.87
N GLY A 258 -10.95 11.25 -18.06
CA GLY A 258 -9.92 10.76 -18.96
C GLY A 258 -10.22 9.32 -19.42
N PHE A 259 -11.50 9.01 -19.68
CA PHE A 259 -11.84 7.71 -20.22
C PHE A 259 -11.22 7.53 -21.61
N ARG A 260 -10.91 6.28 -21.96
CA ARG A 260 -10.49 5.96 -23.33
C ARG A 260 -11.61 6.31 -24.31
N GLU A 261 -11.25 6.68 -25.54
CA GLU A 261 -12.21 7.12 -26.56
C GLU A 261 -13.28 6.06 -26.88
N ASP A 262 -12.94 4.78 -26.77
CA ASP A 262 -13.86 3.66 -27.02
C ASP A 262 -14.87 3.40 -25.88
N VAL A 263 -14.70 4.06 -24.73
CA VAL A 263 -15.59 3.89 -23.58
C VAL A 263 -16.80 4.81 -23.71
N ARG A 264 -17.98 4.21 -23.88
CA ARG A 264 -19.25 4.95 -23.92
C ARG A 264 -19.67 5.40 -22.53
N VAL A 265 -19.70 6.71 -22.30
CA VAL A 265 -20.30 7.30 -21.10
C VAL A 265 -21.79 7.53 -21.32
N GLY A 266 -22.59 7.10 -20.35
CA GLY A 266 -24.04 7.24 -20.39
C GLY A 266 -24.65 7.35 -19.00
N ARG A 267 -25.98 7.25 -18.92
CA ARG A 267 -26.74 7.48 -17.67
C ARG A 267 -26.23 6.64 -16.50
N THR A 268 -25.98 5.35 -16.71
CA THR A 268 -25.52 4.44 -15.66
C THR A 268 -24.19 4.91 -15.05
N VAL A 269 -23.25 5.34 -15.89
CA VAL A 269 -21.95 5.87 -15.45
C VAL A 269 -22.14 7.18 -14.68
N LEU A 270 -22.97 8.08 -15.19
CA LEU A 270 -23.28 9.34 -14.52
C LEU A 270 -23.91 9.12 -13.14
N VAL A 271 -24.86 8.20 -13.02
CA VAL A 271 -25.52 7.85 -11.75
C VAL A 271 -24.52 7.20 -10.80
N ALA A 272 -23.76 6.21 -11.26
CA ALA A 272 -22.73 5.54 -10.45
C ALA A 272 -21.71 6.54 -9.89
N GLU A 273 -21.38 7.58 -10.65
CA GLU A 273 -20.43 8.60 -10.22
C GLU A 273 -21.00 9.59 -9.21
N PHE A 274 -22.22 10.10 -9.44
CA PHE A 274 -22.73 11.27 -8.71
C PHE A 274 -23.89 10.98 -7.74
N ALA A 275 -24.46 9.77 -7.71
CA ALA A 275 -25.57 9.46 -6.81
C ALA A 275 -25.24 9.77 -5.34
N THR A 276 -24.09 9.30 -4.85
CA THR A 276 -23.68 9.55 -3.46
C THR A 276 -23.31 11.03 -3.21
N TYR A 277 -22.79 11.73 -4.22
CA TYR A 277 -22.50 13.17 -4.11
C TYR A 277 -23.78 13.96 -3.83
N PHE A 278 -24.81 13.77 -4.66
CA PHE A 278 -26.09 14.47 -4.50
C PHE A 278 -26.89 13.98 -3.30
N ALA A 279 -26.71 12.73 -2.84
CA ALA A 279 -27.32 12.26 -1.59
C ALA A 279 -26.73 12.94 -0.35
N LEU A 280 -25.44 13.32 -0.38
CA LEU A 280 -24.76 13.99 0.74
C LEU A 280 -24.98 15.51 0.76
N GLU A 281 -25.19 16.16 -0.38
CA GLU A 281 -25.60 17.58 -0.45
C GLU A 281 -26.98 17.84 0.21
N TRP A 282 -27.75 16.79 0.51
CA TRP A 282 -29.09 16.87 1.11
C TRP A 282 -29.11 16.75 2.65
N ARG A 283 -27.94 16.63 3.28
CA ARG A 283 -27.79 16.70 4.74
C ARG A 283 -27.18 18.02 5.14
#